data_AF-A0A519R4I6-F1
#
_entry.id   AF-A0A519R4I6-F1
#
_cell.length_a   1.000
_cell.length_b   1.000
_cell.length_c   1.000
_cell.angle_alpha   90.00
_cell.angle_beta   90.00
_cell.angle_gamma   90.00
#
_symmetry.space_group_name_H-M   'P 1'
#
loop_
_entity.id
_entity.type
_entity.pdbx_description
1 polymer ?
#
loop_
_entity_poly.entity_id
_entity_poly.type
_entity_poly.pdbx_seq_one_letter_code
_entity_poly.pdbx_strand_id
1 'polypeptide(L)'
;TFTKDECNFGYRESIFKNDVKDQYIITSVVFKLTKRNHKINTSYGDITAELAKQGVATPTLKDVSNAVIAIRQSKLPDPKELGNSGSFFKNPIISKTDFEKVQQKFPDIRFFEVSDTEVKVPAGWLIEQAGFKGKRFGDAGIHKNQALVLVNYGNATGQEILNVSKDIQETIFTTFGIHIEAEVNVI
;
A
#
# COMPACT_ATOMS: atom_id res chain seq x y z
N THR A 1 -18.73 -7.53 -21.17
CA THR A 1 -17.28 -7.69 -20.89
C THR A 1 -16.63 -6.35 -21.07
N PHE A 2 -15.70 -5.98 -20.20
CA PHE A 2 -14.91 -4.75 -20.31
C PHE A 2 -13.51 -5.10 -20.83
N THR A 3 -13.02 -4.32 -21.78
CA THR A 3 -11.62 -4.36 -22.22
C THR A 3 -10.71 -3.70 -21.18
N LYS A 4 -9.39 -3.90 -21.32
CA LYS A 4 -8.40 -3.27 -20.43
C LYS A 4 -8.56 -1.75 -20.38
N ASP A 5 -8.81 -1.12 -21.53
CA ASP A 5 -8.87 0.33 -21.64
C ASP A 5 -10.20 0.86 -21.05
N GLU A 6 -11.32 0.16 -21.26
CA GLU A 6 -12.63 0.50 -20.65
C GLU A 6 -12.65 0.32 -19.13
N CYS A 7 -11.83 -0.58 -18.57
CA CYS A 7 -11.70 -0.72 -17.12
C CYS A 7 -11.06 0.52 -16.45
N ASN A 8 -10.41 1.40 -17.23
CA ASN A 8 -9.77 2.63 -16.77
C ASN A 8 -8.90 2.43 -15.52
N PHE A 9 -7.97 1.46 -15.58
CA PHE A 9 -7.12 1.10 -14.44
C PHE A 9 -6.13 2.22 -14.08
N GLY A 10 -6.10 2.59 -12.81
CA GLY A 10 -5.14 3.51 -12.21
C GLY A 10 -4.52 2.95 -10.93
N TYR A 11 -3.69 3.74 -10.24
CA TYR A 11 -3.11 3.32 -8.97
C TYR A 11 -4.22 3.13 -7.92
N ARG A 12 -4.56 1.87 -7.61
CA ARG A 12 -5.69 1.49 -6.74
C ARG A 12 -7.05 1.95 -7.25
N GLU A 13 -7.16 2.31 -8.53
CA GLU A 13 -8.38 2.83 -9.14
C GLU A 13 -8.81 2.01 -10.36
N SER A 14 -10.11 2.02 -10.61
CA SER A 14 -10.73 1.48 -11.82
C SER A 14 -12.11 2.10 -11.98
N ILE A 15 -12.74 1.93 -13.15
CA ILE A 15 -14.13 2.36 -13.37
C ILE A 15 -15.11 1.72 -12.37
N PHE A 16 -14.83 0.49 -11.90
CA PHE A 16 -15.64 -0.24 -10.92
C PHE A 16 -15.64 0.37 -9.51
N LYS A 17 -14.67 1.24 -9.21
CA LYS A 17 -14.63 2.01 -7.96
C LYS A 17 -15.27 3.39 -8.09
N ASN A 18 -15.49 3.85 -9.32
CA ASN A 18 -15.88 5.21 -9.66
C ASN A 18 -17.19 5.19 -10.46
N ASP A 19 -17.15 5.46 -11.76
CA ASP A 19 -18.31 5.74 -12.61
C ASP A 19 -19.40 4.65 -12.59
N VAL A 20 -18.99 3.38 -12.45
CA VAL A 20 -19.92 2.24 -12.41
C VAL A 20 -19.95 1.52 -11.07
N LYS A 21 -19.58 2.22 -10.00
CA LYS A 21 -19.64 1.69 -8.63
C LYS A 21 -21.05 1.16 -8.31
N ASP A 22 -21.12 0.00 -7.69
CA ASP A 22 -22.34 -0.70 -7.27
C ASP A 22 -23.31 -1.11 -8.41
N GLN A 23 -22.91 -0.98 -9.68
CA GLN A 23 -23.74 -1.33 -10.84
C GLN A 23 -23.46 -2.73 -11.40
N TYR A 24 -22.29 -3.32 -11.10
CA TYR A 24 -21.83 -4.57 -11.69
C TYR A 24 -21.25 -5.53 -10.64
N ILE A 25 -21.41 -6.83 -10.90
CA ILE A 25 -20.71 -7.91 -10.19
C ILE A 25 -19.71 -8.53 -11.15
N ILE A 26 -18.42 -8.54 -10.78
CA ILE A 26 -17.37 -9.19 -11.57
C ILE A 26 -17.50 -10.70 -11.40
N THR A 27 -17.83 -11.41 -12.48
CA THR A 27 -18.01 -12.88 -12.47
C THR A 27 -16.81 -13.64 -13.02
N SER A 28 -15.95 -13.00 -13.82
CA SER A 28 -14.72 -13.60 -14.35
C SER A 28 -13.70 -12.52 -14.73
N VAL A 29 -12.42 -12.90 -14.76
CA VAL A 29 -11.31 -12.04 -15.19
C VAL A 29 -10.40 -12.85 -16.12
N VAL A 30 -10.00 -12.26 -17.25
CA VAL A 30 -9.11 -12.89 -18.22
C VAL A 30 -7.76 -12.18 -18.22
N PHE A 31 -6.69 -12.94 -18.01
CA PHE A 31 -5.31 -12.44 -18.03
C PHE A 31 -4.56 -12.95 -19.25
N LYS A 32 -3.84 -12.06 -19.94
CA LYS A 32 -2.93 -12.43 -21.03
C LYS A 32 -1.52 -12.61 -20.45
N LEU A 33 -1.04 -13.86 -20.42
CA LEU A 33 0.29 -14.22 -19.93
C LEU A 33 1.23 -14.57 -21.08
N THR A 34 2.53 -14.38 -20.86
CA THR A 34 3.58 -14.89 -21.75
C THR A 34 3.75 -16.40 -21.53
N LYS A 35 4.08 -17.15 -22.59
CA LYS A 35 4.37 -18.61 -22.52
C LYS A 35 5.86 -18.93 -22.52
N ARG A 36 6.68 -18.02 -23.03
CA ARG A 36 8.15 -18.09 -23.19
C ARG A 36 8.71 -16.68 -23.13
N ASN A 37 10.04 -16.56 -22.98
CA ASN A 37 10.77 -15.27 -23.00
C ASN A 37 10.18 -14.26 -22.00
N HIS A 38 9.98 -14.70 -20.76
CA HIS A 38 9.37 -13.88 -19.72
C HIS A 38 10.27 -12.69 -19.39
N LYS A 39 9.68 -11.49 -19.33
CA LYS A 39 10.34 -10.31 -18.78
C LYS A 39 10.21 -10.35 -17.26
N ILE A 40 11.27 -10.79 -16.58
CA ILE A 40 11.32 -10.88 -15.13
C ILE A 40 11.58 -9.49 -14.56
N ASN A 41 10.74 -9.07 -13.61
CA ASN A 41 10.88 -7.78 -12.96
C ASN A 41 11.30 -7.97 -11.49
N THR A 42 12.53 -7.58 -11.17
CA THR A 42 13.10 -7.60 -9.82
C THR A 42 13.38 -6.20 -9.27
N SER A 43 12.88 -5.14 -9.92
CA SER A 43 13.19 -3.75 -9.58
C SER A 43 12.55 -3.28 -8.27
N TYR A 44 11.61 -4.05 -7.71
CA TYR A 44 10.96 -3.72 -6.46
C TYR A 44 11.90 -4.01 -5.28
N GLY A 45 12.13 -2.99 -4.46
CA GLY A 45 13.28 -2.85 -3.54
C GLY A 45 13.85 -4.15 -2.96
N ASP A 46 13.10 -4.84 -2.12
CA ASP A 46 13.63 -5.97 -1.35
C ASP A 46 13.82 -7.26 -2.17
N ILE A 47 13.26 -7.35 -3.39
CA ILE A 47 13.27 -8.59 -4.18
C ILE A 47 14.70 -8.98 -4.55
N THR A 48 15.51 -8.03 -5.02
CA THR A 48 16.90 -8.32 -5.42
C THR A 48 17.74 -8.75 -4.22
N ALA A 49 17.54 -8.13 -3.05
CA ALA A 49 18.24 -8.50 -1.82
C ALA A 49 17.84 -9.90 -1.32
N GLU A 50 16.54 -10.23 -1.37
CA GLU A 50 16.05 -11.55 -0.97
C GLU A 50 16.51 -12.64 -1.93
N LEU A 51 16.52 -12.38 -3.25
CA LEU A 51 17.07 -13.31 -4.24
C LEU A 51 18.56 -13.56 -4.02
N ALA A 52 19.34 -12.51 -3.72
CA ALA A 52 20.76 -12.64 -3.41
C ALA A 52 21.00 -13.48 -2.15
N LYS A 53 20.18 -13.29 -1.09
CA LYS A 53 20.21 -14.10 0.13
C LYS A 53 19.91 -15.58 -0.16
N GLN A 54 19.07 -15.87 -1.14
CA GLN A 54 18.74 -17.23 -1.59
C GLN A 54 19.78 -17.81 -2.57
N GLY A 55 20.85 -17.07 -2.89
CA GLY A 55 21.89 -17.51 -3.82
C GLY A 55 21.45 -17.50 -5.30
N VAL A 56 20.38 -16.78 -5.64
CA VAL A 56 19.81 -16.76 -6.98
C VAL A 56 20.41 -15.61 -7.80
N ALA A 57 21.36 -15.94 -8.68
CA ALA A 57 21.98 -14.96 -9.59
C ALA A 57 21.15 -14.69 -10.86
N THR A 58 20.42 -15.69 -11.35
CA THR A 58 19.55 -15.58 -12.53
C THR A 58 18.17 -16.11 -12.17
N PRO A 59 17.24 -15.23 -11.76
CA PRO A 59 15.96 -15.66 -11.20
C PRO A 59 15.06 -16.29 -12.25
N THR A 60 14.34 -17.34 -11.86
CA THR A 60 13.16 -17.84 -12.56
C THR A 60 11.89 -17.16 -12.04
N LEU A 61 10.75 -17.37 -12.71
CA LEU A 61 9.44 -16.92 -12.20
C LEU A 61 9.15 -17.49 -10.80
N LYS A 62 9.57 -18.73 -10.54
CA LYS A 62 9.36 -19.40 -9.26
C LYS A 62 10.20 -18.76 -8.16
N ASP A 63 11.44 -18.39 -8.47
CA ASP A 63 12.33 -17.72 -7.50
C ASP A 63 11.79 -16.35 -7.11
N VAL A 64 11.34 -15.55 -8.08
CA VAL A 64 10.69 -14.26 -7.79
C VAL A 64 9.42 -14.45 -6.97
N SER A 65 8.59 -15.46 -7.30
CA SER A 65 7.40 -15.78 -6.51
C SER A 65 7.76 -16.16 -5.06
N ASN A 66 8.78 -16.97 -4.85
CA ASN A 66 9.22 -17.40 -3.53
C ASN A 66 9.80 -16.23 -2.72
N ALA A 67 10.62 -15.38 -3.35
CA ALA A 67 11.15 -14.17 -2.73
C ALA A 67 10.02 -13.22 -2.29
N VAL A 68 9.02 -12.98 -3.15
CA VAL A 68 7.85 -12.16 -2.81
C VAL A 68 7.06 -12.75 -1.63
N ILE A 69 6.87 -14.07 -1.59
CA ILE A 69 6.20 -14.75 -0.47
C ILE A 69 6.98 -14.52 0.83
N ALA A 70 8.29 -14.77 0.82
CA ALA A 70 9.16 -14.61 1.99
C ALA A 70 9.14 -13.16 2.52
N ILE A 71 9.29 -12.18 1.63
CA ILE A 71 9.22 -10.75 1.98
C ILE A 71 7.88 -10.43 2.63
N ARG A 72 6.76 -10.88 2.04
CA ARG A 72 5.42 -10.61 2.56
C ARG A 72 5.21 -11.23 3.94
N GLN A 73 5.59 -12.48 4.14
CA GLN A 73 5.49 -13.17 5.43
C GLN A 73 6.32 -12.48 6.52
N SER A 74 7.45 -11.88 6.17
CA SER A 74 8.29 -11.15 7.15
C SER A 74 7.71 -9.80 7.60
N LYS A 75 6.86 -9.16 6.76
CA LYS A 75 6.40 -7.77 6.96
C LYS A 75 4.92 -7.65 7.31
N LEU A 76 4.09 -8.54 6.80
CA LEU A 76 2.64 -8.46 6.90
C LEU A 76 2.12 -9.47 7.93
N PRO A 77 1.28 -9.04 8.90
CA PRO A 77 0.66 -9.97 9.83
C PRO A 77 -0.36 -10.86 9.11
N ASP A 78 -0.38 -12.15 9.43
CA ASP A 78 -1.43 -13.06 8.94
C ASP A 78 -2.78 -12.61 9.52
N PRO A 79 -3.78 -12.26 8.69
CA PRO A 79 -5.11 -11.86 9.17
C PRO A 79 -5.80 -12.89 10.07
N LYS A 80 -5.42 -14.17 9.98
CA LYS A 80 -5.93 -15.23 10.86
C LYS A 80 -5.35 -15.17 12.27
N GLU A 81 -4.14 -14.64 12.41
CA GLU A 81 -3.46 -14.48 13.71
C GLU A 81 -3.73 -13.10 14.30
N LEU A 82 -3.75 -12.07 13.46
CA LEU A 82 -3.97 -10.68 13.86
C LEU A 82 -4.83 -9.99 12.81
N GLY A 83 -6.11 -9.77 13.14
CA GLY A 83 -7.11 -9.26 12.21
C GLY A 83 -6.67 -7.96 11.55
N ASN A 84 -6.59 -7.94 10.22
CA ASN A 84 -6.19 -6.77 9.44
C ASN A 84 -6.72 -6.87 8.00
N SER A 85 -6.69 -5.74 7.29
CA SER A 85 -7.12 -5.62 5.89
C SER A 85 -5.95 -5.28 4.94
N GLY A 86 -4.72 -5.63 5.32
CA GLY A 86 -3.52 -5.20 4.62
C GLY A 86 -3.21 -3.72 4.81
N SER A 87 -2.61 -3.08 3.80
CA SER A 87 -2.38 -1.64 3.83
C SER A 87 -3.70 -0.90 3.89
N PHE A 88 -3.93 -0.14 4.96
CA PHE A 88 -5.16 0.58 5.19
C PHE A 88 -5.25 1.86 4.35
N PHE A 89 -4.11 2.47 4.02
CA PHE A 89 -4.03 3.72 3.27
C PHE A 89 -3.31 3.56 1.93
N LYS A 90 -3.76 4.31 0.93
CA LYS A 90 -3.03 4.51 -0.32
C LYS A 90 -1.80 5.37 -0.06
N ASN A 91 -0.82 5.27 -0.96
CA ASN A 91 0.28 6.22 -1.01
C ASN A 91 -0.22 7.46 -1.77
N PRO A 92 -0.21 8.65 -1.17
CA PRO A 92 -0.67 9.86 -1.84
C PRO A 92 0.25 10.19 -3.02
N ILE A 93 -0.37 10.65 -4.11
CA ILE A 93 0.31 11.25 -5.25
C ILE A 93 0.04 12.75 -5.15
N ILE A 94 1.10 13.55 -5.11
CA ILE A 94 1.02 15.01 -4.96
C ILE A 94 1.91 15.71 -5.99
N SER A 95 1.64 16.99 -6.23
CA SER A 95 2.47 17.80 -7.12
C SER A 95 3.90 17.95 -6.57
N LYS A 96 4.90 18.04 -7.45
CA LYS A 96 6.29 18.32 -7.04
C LYS A 96 6.40 19.65 -6.30
N THR A 97 5.63 20.66 -6.72
CA THR A 97 5.59 21.98 -6.06
C THR A 97 5.10 21.89 -4.62
N ASP A 98 4.10 21.07 -4.32
CA ASP A 98 3.65 20.87 -2.94
C ASP A 98 4.62 19.99 -2.16
N PHE A 99 5.17 18.95 -2.80
CA PHE A 99 6.18 18.10 -2.19
C PHE A 99 7.43 18.88 -1.77
N GLU A 100 7.93 19.81 -2.60
CA GLU A 100 9.10 20.64 -2.29
C GLU A 100 8.91 21.44 -0.98
N LYS A 101 7.71 21.96 -0.73
CA LYS A 101 7.38 22.67 0.53
C LYS A 101 7.46 21.72 1.74
N VAL A 102 7.03 20.47 1.57
CA VAL A 102 7.10 19.44 2.61
C VAL A 102 8.54 19.00 2.83
N GLN A 103 9.29 18.76 1.75
CA GLN A 103 10.68 18.29 1.80
C GLN A 103 11.61 19.30 2.47
N GLN A 104 11.36 20.60 2.33
CA GLN A 104 12.10 21.63 3.07
C GLN A 104 11.98 21.48 4.59
N LYS A 105 10.81 21.04 5.09
CA LYS A 105 10.55 20.80 6.51
C LYS A 105 10.98 19.40 6.95
N PHE A 106 10.91 18.43 6.04
CA PHE A 106 11.23 17.02 6.27
C PHE A 106 12.22 16.52 5.21
N PRO A 107 13.53 16.83 5.33
CA PRO A 107 14.52 16.51 4.29
C PRO A 107 14.62 15.02 3.96
N ASP A 108 14.36 14.14 4.95
CA ASP A 108 14.44 12.69 4.82
C ASP A 108 13.17 12.03 4.26
N ILE A 109 12.18 12.83 3.84
CA ILE A 109 10.92 12.31 3.28
C ILE A 109 11.19 11.46 2.04
N ARG A 110 10.68 10.22 2.07
CA ARG A 110 10.79 9.30 0.94
C ARG A 110 9.76 9.62 -0.12
N PHE A 111 10.13 9.46 -1.38
CA PHE A 111 9.22 9.61 -2.51
C PHE A 111 9.65 8.73 -3.69
N PHE A 112 8.72 8.53 -4.62
CA PHE A 112 8.95 7.91 -5.91
C PHE A 112 8.40 8.83 -7.00
N GLU A 113 9.17 9.12 -8.03
CA GLU A 113 8.67 9.88 -9.17
C GLU A 113 7.55 9.10 -9.87
N VAL A 114 6.46 9.81 -10.18
CA VAL A 114 5.33 9.28 -10.97
C VAL A 114 5.34 9.87 -12.37
N SER A 115 5.62 11.18 -12.46
CA SER A 115 5.72 11.95 -13.69
C SER A 115 6.67 13.14 -13.50
N ASP A 116 6.82 13.95 -14.55
CA ASP A 116 7.59 15.19 -14.47
C ASP A 116 7.02 16.18 -13.43
N THR A 117 5.72 16.09 -13.13
CA THR A 117 5.00 17.03 -12.26
C THR A 117 4.54 16.42 -10.93
N GLU A 118 4.59 15.09 -10.77
CA GLU A 118 4.03 14.40 -9.61
C GLU A 118 4.99 13.40 -8.97
N VAL A 119 4.86 13.28 -7.64
CA VAL A 119 5.56 12.30 -6.83
C VAL A 119 4.59 11.52 -5.97
N LYS A 120 4.93 10.26 -5.70
CA LYS A 120 4.21 9.38 -4.79
C LYS A 120 4.97 9.28 -3.49
N VAL A 121 4.33 9.70 -2.40
CA VAL A 121 4.91 9.66 -1.05
C VAL A 121 4.45 8.38 -0.35
N PRO A 122 5.34 7.57 0.24
CA PRO A 122 4.94 6.37 0.98
C PRO A 122 4.16 6.75 2.25
N ALA A 123 2.87 6.43 2.30
CA ALA A 123 2.04 6.73 3.48
C ALA A 123 2.55 6.01 4.74
N GLY A 124 3.16 4.82 4.60
CA GLY A 124 3.80 4.15 5.73
C GLY A 124 4.92 4.96 6.37
N TRP A 125 5.69 5.72 5.59
CA TRP A 125 6.71 6.61 6.13
C TRP A 125 6.07 7.78 6.88
N LEU A 126 5.02 8.40 6.33
CA LEU A 126 4.27 9.48 7.00
C LEU A 126 3.68 9.03 8.34
N ILE A 127 3.05 7.85 8.37
CA ILE A 127 2.45 7.26 9.58
C ILE A 127 3.52 6.93 10.62
N GLU A 128 4.67 6.42 10.19
CA GLU A 128 5.80 6.13 11.07
C GLU A 128 6.41 7.40 11.67
N GLN A 129 6.63 8.44 10.86
CA GLN A 129 7.15 9.73 11.34
C GLN A 129 6.16 10.48 12.24
N ALA A 130 4.86 10.33 12.01
CA ALA A 130 3.82 10.77 12.94
C ALA A 130 3.75 9.91 14.23
N GLY A 131 4.62 8.90 14.36
CA GLY A 131 4.79 8.10 15.56
C GLY A 131 3.68 7.08 15.79
N PHE A 132 2.91 6.68 14.77
CA PHE A 132 1.83 5.71 14.95
C PHE A 132 2.28 4.25 14.89
N LYS A 133 3.43 3.93 14.30
CA LYS A 133 3.88 2.55 14.13
C LYS A 133 3.98 1.84 15.49
N GLY A 134 3.24 0.75 15.65
CA GLY A 134 3.17 -0.02 16.90
C GLY A 134 2.28 0.56 18.00
N LYS A 135 1.62 1.72 17.80
CA LYS A 135 0.67 2.27 18.78
C LYS A 135 -0.60 1.41 18.84
N ARG A 136 -1.20 1.40 20.03
CA ARG A 136 -2.44 0.67 20.35
C ARG A 136 -3.42 1.60 21.05
N PHE A 137 -4.71 1.45 20.72
CA PHE A 137 -5.85 2.21 21.19
C PHE A 137 -6.97 1.22 21.53
N GLY A 138 -7.03 0.77 22.80
CA GLY A 138 -7.86 -0.39 23.15
C GLY A 138 -7.39 -1.62 22.38
N ASP A 139 -8.28 -2.31 21.66
CA ASP A 139 -7.92 -3.45 20.81
C ASP A 139 -7.58 -3.05 19.36
N ALA A 140 -7.80 -1.80 18.96
CA ALA A 140 -7.35 -1.28 17.68
C ALA A 140 -5.87 -0.84 17.76
N GLY A 141 -5.15 -0.85 16.64
CA GLY A 141 -3.80 -0.29 16.61
C GLY A 141 -3.14 -0.38 15.25
N ILE A 142 -1.84 -0.11 15.23
CA ILE A 142 -1.00 -0.16 14.05
C ILE A 142 0.05 -1.25 14.25
N HIS A 143 0.30 -2.06 13.24
CA HIS A 143 1.26 -3.15 13.32
C HIS A 143 2.69 -2.64 13.61
N LYS A 144 3.40 -3.30 14.53
CA LYS A 144 4.75 -2.94 14.97
C LYS A 144 5.80 -2.90 13.85
N ASN A 145 5.65 -3.77 12.84
CA ASN A 145 6.60 -3.89 11.74
C ASN A 145 6.12 -3.20 10.45
N GLN A 146 4.85 -2.77 10.38
CA GLN A 146 4.29 -2.19 9.18
C GLN A 146 3.28 -1.09 9.49
N ALA A 147 3.70 0.16 9.33
CA ALA A 147 2.91 1.34 9.69
C ALA A 147 1.62 1.50 8.86
N LEU A 148 1.55 0.91 7.65
CA LEU A 148 0.34 0.94 6.84
C LEU A 148 -0.77 0.01 7.32
N VAL A 149 -0.48 -0.94 8.19
CA VAL A 149 -1.43 -2.00 8.56
C VAL A 149 -2.07 -1.66 9.89
N LEU A 150 -3.36 -1.32 9.86
CA LEU A 150 -4.19 -1.26 11.06
C LEU A 150 -4.57 -2.69 11.46
N VAL A 151 -4.58 -2.95 12.76
CA VAL A 151 -4.76 -4.28 13.33
C VAL A 151 -5.82 -4.27 14.44
N ASN A 152 -6.53 -5.39 14.54
CA ASN A 152 -7.40 -5.74 15.65
C ASN A 152 -6.70 -6.79 16.52
N TYR A 153 -6.34 -6.43 17.75
CA TYR A 153 -5.71 -7.29 18.76
C TYR A 153 -6.69 -8.23 19.48
N GLY A 154 -7.97 -8.21 19.13
CA GLY A 154 -9.00 -9.10 19.68
C GLY A 154 -10.40 -8.62 19.34
N ASN A 155 -10.88 -7.62 20.08
CA ASN A 155 -12.29 -7.21 20.11
C ASN A 155 -12.55 -5.82 19.53
N ALA A 156 -11.62 -5.27 18.74
CA ALA A 156 -11.81 -3.95 18.14
C ALA A 156 -13.04 -3.97 17.22
N THR A 157 -13.94 -3.02 17.45
CA THR A 157 -15.08 -2.75 16.59
C THR A 157 -14.63 -2.04 15.30
N GLY A 158 -15.45 -2.12 14.25
CA GLY A 158 -15.22 -1.35 13.02
C GLY A 158 -15.14 0.16 13.27
N GLN A 159 -15.91 0.67 14.24
CA GLN A 159 -15.89 2.08 14.61
C GLN A 159 -14.58 2.49 15.28
N GLU A 160 -13.99 1.65 16.14
CA GLU A 160 -12.69 1.93 16.76
C GLU A 160 -11.58 1.96 15.72
N ILE A 161 -11.56 1.01 14.78
CA ILE A 161 -10.61 1.01 13.66
C ILE A 161 -10.79 2.25 12.79
N LEU A 162 -12.05 2.63 12.50
CA LEU A 162 -12.37 3.85 11.74
C LEU A 162 -11.87 5.11 12.46
N ASN A 163 -12.07 5.21 13.78
CA ASN A 163 -11.60 6.35 14.57
C ASN A 163 -10.07 6.46 14.51
N VAL A 164 -9.35 5.36 14.75
CA VAL A 164 -7.88 5.33 14.60
C VAL A 164 -7.46 5.77 13.21
N SER A 165 -8.19 5.35 12.16
CA SER A 165 -7.86 5.77 10.79
C SER A 165 -8.04 7.27 10.57
N LYS A 166 -9.10 7.88 11.13
CA LYS A 166 -9.36 9.32 11.04
C LYS A 166 -8.30 10.13 11.80
N ASP A 167 -7.93 9.69 12.99
CA ASP A 167 -6.88 10.31 13.79
C ASP A 167 -5.54 10.33 13.04
N ILE A 168 -5.21 9.23 12.34
CA ILE A 168 -4.03 9.15 11.48
C ILE A 168 -4.11 10.15 10.32
N GLN A 169 -5.25 10.21 9.63
CA GLN A 169 -5.45 11.15 8.51
C GLN A 169 -5.29 12.60 8.95
N GLU A 170 -5.94 12.99 10.06
CA GLU A 170 -5.87 14.34 10.62
C GLU A 170 -4.45 14.70 11.08
N THR A 171 -3.78 13.76 11.74
CA THR A 171 -2.40 13.99 12.22
C THR A 171 -1.44 14.16 11.04
N ILE A 172 -1.55 13.34 10.00
CA ILE A 172 -0.69 13.45 8.82
C ILE A 172 -0.96 14.75 8.08
N PHE A 173 -2.22 15.15 7.93
CA PHE A 173 -2.55 16.43 7.32
C PHE A 173 -1.99 17.60 8.13
N THR A 174 -2.19 17.62 9.44
CA THR A 174 -1.67 18.68 10.31
C THR A 174 -0.14 18.74 10.34
N THR A 175 0.54 17.58 10.27
CA THR A 175 2.00 17.48 10.37
C THR A 175 2.70 17.78 9.04
N PHE A 176 2.20 17.22 7.94
CA PHE A 176 2.86 17.24 6.64
C PHE A 176 2.14 18.10 5.60
N GLY A 177 0.89 18.50 5.84
CA GLY A 177 0.04 19.13 4.82
C GLY A 177 -0.40 18.18 3.70
N ILE A 178 -0.24 16.87 3.89
CA ILE A 178 -0.56 15.84 2.88
C ILE A 178 -1.83 15.11 3.31
N HIS A 179 -2.81 15.02 2.42
CA HIS A 179 -3.96 14.13 2.63
C HIS A 179 -3.63 12.70 2.24
N ILE A 180 -4.09 11.74 3.04
CA ILE A 180 -4.04 10.32 2.71
C ILE A 180 -5.43 9.71 2.72
N GLU A 181 -5.66 8.76 1.83
CA GLU A 181 -6.96 8.11 1.63
C GLU A 181 -6.92 6.66 2.08
N ALA A 182 -8.02 6.18 2.66
CA ALA A 182 -8.20 4.77 2.92
C ALA A 182 -8.23 3.97 1.59
N GLU A 183 -7.52 2.84 1.56
CA GLU A 183 -7.58 1.85 0.49
C GLU A 183 -8.77 0.90 0.67
N VAL A 184 -9.18 0.68 1.93
CA VAL A 184 -10.28 -0.20 2.31
C VAL A 184 -11.64 0.44 2.02
N ASN A 185 -12.65 -0.39 1.80
CA ASN A 185 -14.04 0.06 1.79
C ASN A 185 -14.57 0.10 3.22
N VAL A 186 -15.13 1.24 3.62
CA VAL A 186 -15.89 1.39 4.87
C VAL A 186 -17.38 1.27 4.51
N ILE A 187 -18.09 0.36 5.16
CA ILE A 187 -19.50 0.02 4.91
C ILE A 187 -20.32 0.50 6.10
#